data_AF-A0A2D3E4Q9-F1
#
_entry.id   AF-A0A2D3E4Q9-F1
#
_cell.length_a   1.000
_cell.length_b   1.000
_cell.length_c   1.000
_cell.angle_alpha   90.00
_cell.angle_beta   90.00
_cell.angle_gamma   90.00
#
_symmetry.space_group_name_H-M   'P 1'
#
loop_
_entity.id
_entity.type
_entity.pdbx_description
1 polymer ?
#
loop_
_entity_poly.entity_id
_entity_poly.type
_entity_poly.pdbx_seq_one_letter_code
_entity_poly.pdbx_strand_id
1 'polypeptide(L)'
;SDLNFADKIRHVRDPKKRMGIVWAHCKTKMVCEADEPKEEGAEADVDEPKKGHGGCGHIQPLIRKEGLKLFVQYKRPKDEDEDVKSLQPD
;
A
#
# COMPACT_ATOMS: atom_id res chain seq x y z
N SER A 1 4.39 6.07 -8.43
CA SER A 1 4.72 6.29 -7.00
C SER A 1 4.18 7.63 -6.53
N ASP A 2 3.74 7.76 -5.27
CA ASP A 2 3.36 9.05 -4.67
C ASP A 2 4.61 9.96 -4.53
N LEU A 3 4.73 10.94 -5.43
CA LEU A 3 5.86 11.87 -5.46
C LEU A 3 5.95 12.73 -4.20
N ASN A 4 4.80 13.14 -3.64
CA ASN A 4 4.75 13.92 -2.39
C ASN A 4 5.29 13.12 -1.21
N PHE A 5 5.03 11.81 -1.16
CA PHE A 5 5.60 10.94 -0.14
C PHE A 5 7.13 10.85 -0.30
N ALA A 6 7.62 10.59 -1.52
CA ALA A 6 9.04 10.47 -1.80
C ALA A 6 9.81 11.75 -1.42
N ASP A 7 9.31 12.92 -1.78
CA ASP A 7 9.94 14.21 -1.45
C ASP A 7 9.95 14.48 0.05
N LYS A 8 8.84 14.15 0.75
CA LYS A 8 8.73 14.31 2.21
C LYS A 8 9.76 13.49 2.98
N ILE A 9 10.11 12.29 2.51
CA ILE A 9 11.05 11.40 3.22
C ILE A 9 12.51 11.59 2.78
N ARG A 10 12.75 12.03 1.54
CA ARG A 10 14.08 12.11 0.91
C ARG A 10 15.11 12.85 1.75
N HIS A 11 14.69 13.95 2.39
CA HIS A 11 15.60 14.84 3.12
C HIS A 11 15.63 14.61 4.63
N VAL A 12 14.80 13.71 5.16
CA VAL A 12 14.74 13.43 6.60
C VAL A 12 15.89 12.52 6.98
N ARG A 13 16.99 13.08 7.52
CA ARG A 13 18.19 12.29 7.90
C ARG A 13 18.01 11.48 9.18
N ASP A 14 17.27 12.00 10.15
CA ASP A 14 17.03 11.35 11.43
C ASP A 14 16.15 10.08 11.24
N PRO A 15 16.65 8.88 11.57
CA PRO A 15 15.92 7.64 11.31
C PRO A 15 14.61 7.52 12.09
N LYS A 16 14.57 8.03 13.32
CA LYS A 16 13.38 7.95 14.19
C LYS A 16 12.26 8.82 13.64
N LYS A 17 12.56 10.05 13.22
CA LYS A 17 11.62 10.94 12.53
C LYS A 17 11.20 10.37 11.18
N ARG A 18 12.13 9.82 10.40
CA ARG A 18 11.82 9.20 9.11
C ARG A 18 10.80 8.08 9.27
N MET A 19 11.02 7.17 10.23
CA MET A 19 10.08 6.08 10.52
C MET A 19 8.70 6.62 10.93
N GLY A 20 8.63 7.64 11.78
CA GLY A 20 7.35 8.25 12.18
C GLY A 20 6.56 8.81 10.99
N ILE A 21 7.24 9.47 10.04
CA ILE A 21 6.63 10.01 8.82
C ILE A 21 6.14 8.87 7.90
N VAL A 22 6.98 7.86 7.68
CA VAL A 22 6.62 6.68 6.88
C VAL A 22 5.40 5.99 7.48
N TRP A 23 5.40 5.74 8.78
CA TRP A 23 4.28 5.09 9.46
C TRP A 23 3.00 5.92 9.37
N ALA A 24 3.07 7.23 9.61
CA ALA A 24 1.90 8.11 9.53
C ALA A 24 1.29 8.15 8.12
N HIS A 25 2.12 8.07 7.08
CA HIS A 25 1.66 8.00 5.69
C HIS A 25 1.08 6.62 5.33
N CYS A 26 1.78 5.53 5.66
CA CYS A 26 1.39 4.19 5.22
C CYS A 26 0.24 3.58 6.03
N LYS A 27 0.01 3.99 7.28
CA LYS A 27 -1.04 3.37 8.15
C LYS A 27 -2.46 3.45 7.59
N THR A 28 -2.72 4.39 6.66
CA THR A 28 -4.04 4.56 6.03
C THR A 28 -4.10 3.96 4.62
N LYS A 29 -2.99 3.48 4.08
CA LYS A 29 -2.92 2.84 2.75
C LYS A 29 -3.34 1.38 2.90
N MET A 30 -4.61 1.11 2.59
CA MET A 30 -5.23 -0.22 2.76
C MET A 30 -5.16 -1.08 1.49
N VAL A 31 -4.47 -0.63 0.43
CA VAL A 31 -4.27 -1.37 -0.82
C VAL A 31 -2.82 -1.17 -1.25
N CYS A 32 -2.16 -2.26 -1.65
CA CYS A 32 -0.86 -2.20 -2.31
C CYS A 32 -1.09 -1.83 -3.79
N GLU A 33 -0.99 -0.54 -4.11
CA GLU A 33 -1.30 -0.02 -5.45
C GLU A 33 -0.42 -0.67 -6.53
N ALA A 34 -1.02 -1.41 -7.46
CA ALA A 34 -0.30 -1.96 -8.62
C ALA A 34 -0.01 -0.85 -9.63
N ASP A 35 1.02 -1.03 -10.46
CA ASP A 35 1.32 -0.09 -11.53
C ASP A 35 0.30 -0.22 -12.67
N GLU A 36 -0.07 0.91 -13.29
CA GLU A 36 -0.95 0.90 -14.45
C GLU A 36 -0.25 0.16 -15.61
N PRO A 37 -0.96 -0.73 -16.33
CA PRO A 37 -0.40 -1.36 -17.51
C PRO A 37 -0.02 -0.29 -18.54
N LYS A 38 1.16 -0.42 -19.15
CA LYS A 38 1.54 0.45 -20.27
C LYS A 38 0.57 0.16 -21.42
N GLU A 39 -0.22 1.14 -21.84
CA GLU A 39 -0.97 1.03 -23.09
C GLU A 39 0.03 0.96 -24.26
N GLU A 40 0.17 -0.22 -24.85
CA GLU A 40 0.87 -0.42 -26.12
C GLU A 40 0.01 0.14 -27.25
N GLY A 41 0.08 1.44 -27.52
CA GLY A 41 -0.62 2.01 -28.68
C GLY A 41 -0.71 3.53 -28.79
N ALA A 42 -0.47 4.29 -27.72
CA ALA A 42 -0.42 5.74 -27.82
C ALA A 42 0.97 6.15 -28.30
N GLU A 43 0.99 6.75 -29.49
CA GLU A 43 2.17 7.39 -30.08
C GLU A 43 2.90 8.24 -29.04
N ALA A 44 4.22 8.25 -29.15
CA ALA A 44 5.14 8.95 -28.29
C ALA A 44 4.76 10.43 -28.12
N ASP A 45 3.90 10.73 -27.16
CA ASP A 45 3.83 12.04 -26.54
C ASP A 45 4.83 12.04 -25.38
N VAL A 46 5.58 13.14 -25.31
CA VAL A 46 6.81 13.31 -24.57
C VAL A 46 6.50 13.59 -23.10
N ASP A 47 5.84 12.64 -22.43
CA ASP A 47 5.67 12.67 -20.98
C ASP A 47 6.24 11.37 -20.42
N GLU A 48 7.36 11.51 -19.71
CA GLU A 48 8.17 10.42 -19.15
C GLU A 48 7.29 9.34 -18.53
N PRO A 49 7.36 8.06 -18.96
CA PRO A 49 6.43 7.03 -18.50
C PRO A 49 6.49 6.96 -16.99
N LYS A 50 5.37 7.29 -16.33
CA LYS A 50 5.26 7.35 -14.86
C LYS A 50 5.92 6.11 -14.26
N LYS A 51 7.09 6.30 -13.65
CA LYS A 51 7.85 5.19 -13.11
C LYS A 51 7.03 4.52 -12.00
N GLY A 52 6.64 3.28 -12.28
CA GLY A 52 5.94 2.43 -11.35
C GLY A 52 6.76 2.11 -10.10
N HIS A 53 6.08 1.68 -9.05
CA HIS A 53 6.67 1.23 -7.77
C HIS A 53 6.54 -0.28 -7.53
N GLY A 54 5.87 -1.01 -8.43
CA GLY A 54 5.81 -2.47 -8.42
C GLY A 54 4.88 -3.08 -7.37
N GLY A 55 3.77 -2.43 -7.00
CA GLY A 55 2.81 -3.00 -6.07
C GLY A 55 2.01 -4.19 -6.63
N CYS A 56 1.38 -4.96 -5.74
CA CYS A 56 0.76 -6.26 -6.06
C CYS A 56 -0.77 -6.29 -6.05
N GLY A 57 -1.44 -5.14 -5.87
CA GLY A 57 -2.91 -5.02 -5.85
C GLY A 57 -3.61 -5.49 -4.57
N HIS A 58 -2.93 -6.21 -3.67
CA HIS A 58 -3.58 -6.83 -2.51
C HIS A 58 -4.03 -5.81 -1.45
N ILE A 59 -5.20 -6.07 -0.86
CA ILE A 59 -5.72 -5.32 0.29
C ILE A 59 -4.81 -5.55 1.49
N GLN A 60 -4.36 -4.47 2.12
CA GLN A 60 -3.58 -4.52 3.34
C GLN A 60 -4.51 -4.70 4.55
N PRO A 61 -4.20 -5.61 5.48
CA PRO A 61 -5.03 -5.83 6.66
C PRO A 61 -4.75 -4.81 7.77
N LEU A 62 -5.68 -4.69 8.70
CA LEU A 62 -5.45 -4.02 9.99
C LEU A 62 -4.68 -4.96 10.92
N ILE A 63 -3.52 -4.50 11.39
CA ILE A 63 -2.67 -5.25 12.33
C ILE A 63 -2.95 -4.76 13.75
N ARG A 64 -3.31 -5.66 14.68
CA ARG A 64 -3.49 -5.38 16.11
C ARG A 64 -2.57 -6.25 16.95
N LYS A 65 -1.98 -5.68 18.00
CA LYS A 65 -1.12 -6.42 18.94
C LYS A 65 -1.88 -6.71 20.22
N GLU A 66 -1.87 -7.97 20.66
CA GLU A 66 -2.41 -8.40 21.96
C GLU A 66 -1.40 -9.32 22.63
N GLY A 67 -0.84 -8.86 23.76
CA GLY A 67 0.28 -9.54 24.40
C GLY A 67 1.48 -9.71 23.46
N LEU A 68 1.86 -10.97 23.22
CA LEU A 68 2.94 -11.36 22.31
C LEU A 68 2.45 -11.79 20.91
N LYS A 69 1.15 -11.65 20.62
CA LYS A 69 0.55 -12.02 19.34
C LYS A 69 0.22 -10.78 18.49
N LEU A 70 0.31 -10.95 17.18
CA LEU A 70 -0.19 -10.00 16.19
C LEU A 70 -1.38 -10.63 15.47
N PHE A 71 -2.49 -9.90 15.43
CA PHE A 71 -3.72 -10.27 14.77
C PHE A 71 -3.91 -9.44 13.52
N VAL A 72 -4.43 -10.08 12.48
CA VAL A 72 -4.60 -9.50 11.15
C VAL A 72 -6.09 -9.52 10.82
N GLN A 73 -6.67 -8.35 10.51
CA GLN A 73 -8.09 -8.22 10.14
C GLN A 73 -8.22 -7.57 8.77
N TYR A 74 -8.78 -8.29 7.80
CA TYR A 74 -9.18 -7.73 6.51
C TYR A 74 -10.56 -7.09 6.64
N LYS A 75 -10.74 -5.88 6.10
CA LYS A 75 -12.08 -5.29 5.94
C LYS A 75 -12.74 -5.96 4.74
N ARG A 76 -13.94 -6.51 4.92
CA ARG A 76 -14.71 -7.06 3.81
C ARG A 76 -15.12 -5.91 2.86
N PRO A 77 -14.87 -6.01 1.55
CA PRO A 77 -15.51 -5.12 0.59
C PRO A 77 -17.03 -5.30 0.66
N LYS A 78 -17.79 -4.24 0.40
CA LYS A 78 -19.26 -4.23 0.54
C LYS A 78 -20.00 -5.12 -0.47
N ASP A 79 -19.30 -5.68 -1.45
CA ASP A 79 -19.89 -6.38 -2.59
C ASP A 79 -19.66 -7.90 -2.59
N GLU A 80 -19.03 -8.47 -1.56
CA GLU A 80 -18.78 -9.93 -1.43
C GLU A 80 -19.42 -10.49 -0.14
N ASP A 81 -20.76 -10.54 -0.09
CA ASP A 81 -21.53 -11.14 1.02
C ASP A 81 -21.88 -12.64 0.80
N GLU A 82 -21.37 -13.29 -0.24
CA GLU A 82 -21.41 -14.76 -0.37
C GLU A 82 -20.01 -15.36 -0.31
N ASP A 83 -19.77 -16.19 0.71
CA ASP A 83 -18.64 -17.10 0.86
C ASP A 83 -17.24 -16.49 1.11
N VAL A 84 -16.89 -16.23 2.38
CA VAL A 84 -15.57 -16.69 2.89
C VAL A 84 -15.65 -17.05 4.38
N LYS A 85 -15.58 -18.36 4.61
CA LYS A 85 -15.20 -19.07 5.84
C LYS A 85 -13.98 -18.41 6.47
N SER A 86 -14.06 -18.05 7.76
CA SER A 86 -12.96 -17.51 8.55
C SER A 86 -11.66 -18.31 8.34
N LEU A 87 -10.73 -17.81 7.51
CA LEU A 87 -9.36 -18.31 7.50
C LEU A 87 -8.62 -17.65 8.67
N GLN A 88 -8.73 -18.27 9.84
CA GLN A 88 -7.68 -18.20 10.85
C GLN A 88 -6.73 -19.38 10.57
N PRO A 89 -5.44 -19.15 10.28
CA PRO A 89 -4.44 -20.15 10.61
C PRO A 89 -4.30 -20.17 12.15
N ASP A 90 -4.35 -21.36 12.74
CA ASP A 90 -4.11 -21.62 14.17
C ASP A 90 -2.83 -20.95 14.71
#